data_AF-C4J7T0-F1
#
_entry.id   AF-C4J7T0-F1
#
_cell.length_a   1.000
_cell.length_b   1.000
_cell.length_c   1.000
_cell.angle_alpha   90.00
_cell.angle_beta   90.00
_cell.angle_gamma   90.00
#
_symmetry.space_group_name_H-M   'P 1'
#
loop_
_entity.id
_entity.type
_entity.pdbx_description
1 polymer ?
#
loop_
_entity_poly.entity_id
_entity_poly.type
_entity_poly.pdbx_seq_one_letter_code
_entity_poly.pdbx_strand_id
1 'polypeptide(L)'
;MLPEWMVDAPPHLATDWHVFARPSGKRCLVVSSNGMTISRVRNGSILHRFPSALPNGSKRDISGPASSYSILDCIFHEPDETYYIIDMICWRGYSLYDCTAEFRFFWVNSKIAETSAGDPPSTYH
;
A
#
# COMPACT_ATOMS: atom_id res chain seq x y z
N MET A 1 7.27 2.65 8.96
CA MET A 1 8.20 1.94 9.87
C MET A 1 9.36 1.36 9.08
N LEU A 2 10.61 1.45 9.54
CA LEU A 2 11.76 0.88 8.82
C LEU A 2 12.21 -0.40 9.54
N PRO A 3 12.49 -1.49 8.80
CA PRO A 3 13.04 -2.68 9.41
C PRO A 3 14.49 -2.45 9.82
N GLU A 4 14.90 -3.11 10.88
CA GLU A 4 16.29 -3.32 11.24
C GLU A 4 16.75 -4.69 10.76
N TRP A 5 18.06 -4.91 10.73
CA TRP A 5 18.59 -6.24 10.44
C TRP A 5 18.23 -7.19 11.58
N MET A 6 17.65 -8.34 11.25
CA MET A 6 17.45 -9.42 12.21
C MET A 6 18.79 -10.11 12.46
N VAL A 7 19.57 -9.57 13.40
CA VAL A 7 20.85 -10.15 13.82
C VAL A 7 20.60 -11.36 14.71
N ASP A 8 19.64 -11.22 15.64
CA ASP A 8 19.20 -12.28 16.53
C ASP A 8 17.77 -12.69 16.20
N ALA A 9 17.51 -13.98 16.09
CA ALA A 9 16.16 -14.49 15.89
C ALA A 9 15.36 -14.36 17.20
N PRO A 10 14.19 -13.73 17.20
CA PRO A 10 13.37 -13.63 18.40
C PRO A 10 12.87 -15.01 18.82
N PRO A 11 12.60 -15.22 20.13
CA PRO A 11 11.91 -16.42 20.58
C PRO A 11 10.53 -16.50 19.91
N HIS A 12 10.04 -17.71 19.72
CA HIS A 12 8.71 -17.96 19.11
C HIS A 12 8.54 -17.35 17.71
N LEU A 13 9.63 -17.19 16.94
CA LEU A 13 9.61 -16.66 15.56
C LEU A 13 8.57 -17.33 14.65
N ALA A 14 8.31 -18.62 14.84
CA ALA A 14 7.36 -19.38 14.01
C ALA A 14 5.88 -19.13 14.36
N THR A 15 5.56 -18.62 15.56
CA THR A 15 4.18 -18.47 16.04
C THR A 15 3.78 -17.02 16.22
N ASP A 16 4.71 -16.16 16.64
CA ASP A 16 4.39 -14.80 17.10
C ASP A 16 4.77 -13.73 16.07
N TRP A 17 5.39 -14.15 14.95
CA TRP A 17 5.91 -13.26 13.91
C TRP A 17 5.40 -13.66 12.54
N HIS A 18 5.28 -12.66 11.67
CA HIS A 18 4.96 -12.85 10.26
C HIS A 18 6.18 -12.52 9.40
N VAL A 19 6.36 -13.31 8.35
CA VAL A 19 7.44 -13.12 7.36
C VAL A 19 6.82 -12.87 6.00
N PHE A 20 7.34 -11.86 5.30
CA PHE A 20 6.93 -11.53 3.94
C PHE A 20 8.14 -11.56 3.01
N ALA A 21 7.97 -12.20 1.85
CA ALA A 21 8.90 -12.03 0.76
C ALA A 21 8.86 -10.58 0.29
N ARG A 22 10.02 -9.94 0.19
CA ARG A 22 10.14 -8.56 -0.24
C ARG A 22 10.64 -8.53 -1.69
N PRO A 23 9.86 -8.05 -2.67
CA PRO A 23 10.36 -7.89 -4.03
C PRO A 23 11.49 -6.86 -4.08
N SER A 24 12.34 -6.98 -5.10
CA SER A 24 13.29 -5.92 -5.41
C SER A 24 12.52 -4.64 -5.81
N GLY A 25 13.09 -3.46 -5.57
CA GLY A 25 12.45 -2.21 -5.97
C GLY A 25 12.55 -1.08 -4.96
N LYS A 26 11.89 0.04 -5.31
CA LYS A 26 11.93 1.30 -4.56
C LYS A 26 10.78 1.34 -3.55
N ARG A 27 11.11 1.37 -2.26
CA ARG A 27 10.10 1.56 -1.21
C ARG A 27 9.53 2.97 -1.28
N CYS A 28 8.21 3.09 -1.21
CA CYS A 28 7.50 4.36 -1.33
C CYS A 28 6.18 4.34 -0.56
N LEU A 29 5.70 5.52 -0.17
CA LEU A 29 4.34 5.72 0.28
C LEU A 29 3.46 6.02 -0.92
N VAL A 30 2.34 5.31 -1.04
CA VAL A 30 1.30 5.56 -2.04
C VAL A 30 0.11 6.21 -1.35
N VAL A 31 -0.27 7.40 -1.82
CA VAL A 31 -1.36 8.19 -1.24
C VAL A 31 -2.41 8.45 -2.30
N SER A 32 -3.65 8.00 -2.07
CA SER A 32 -4.80 8.30 -2.91
C SER A 32 -5.71 9.34 -2.24
N SER A 33 -5.96 10.45 -2.92
CA SER A 33 -6.87 11.49 -2.46
C SER A 33 -7.25 12.44 -3.60
N ASN A 34 -8.41 13.09 -3.48
CA ASN A 34 -8.86 14.14 -4.41
C ASN A 34 -8.81 13.74 -5.90
N GLY A 35 -9.08 12.46 -6.21
CA GLY A 35 -9.14 11.94 -7.57
C GLY A 35 -7.78 11.68 -8.22
N MET A 36 -6.71 11.55 -7.43
CA MET A 36 -5.35 11.28 -7.90
C MET A 36 -4.60 10.39 -6.90
N THR A 37 -3.68 9.57 -7.40
CA THR A 37 -2.73 8.82 -6.59
C THR A 37 -1.32 9.36 -6.78
N ILE A 38 -0.59 9.51 -5.68
CA ILE A 38 0.78 10.02 -5.67
C ILE A 38 1.65 9.06 -4.88
N SER A 39 2.71 8.56 -5.51
CA SER A 39 3.75 7.81 -4.81
C SER A 39 4.91 8.73 -4.44
N ARG A 40 5.45 8.58 -3.23
CA ARG A 40 6.58 9.36 -2.72
C ARG A 40 7.62 8.44 -2.12
N VAL A 41 8.89 8.65 -2.46
CA VAL A 41 10.00 7.95 -1.82
C VAL A 41 10.30 8.56 -0.44
N ARG A 42 11.19 7.92 0.32
CA ARG A 42 11.48 8.25 1.73
C ARG A 42 11.89 9.72 1.96
N ASN A 43 12.62 10.33 1.02
CA ASN A 43 13.04 11.74 1.12
C ASN A 43 11.88 12.73 0.85
N GLY A 44 10.67 12.23 0.61
CA GLY A 44 9.48 13.03 0.30
C GLY A 44 9.33 13.40 -1.18
N SER A 45 10.33 13.12 -2.03
CA SER A 45 10.24 13.40 -3.45
C SER A 45 9.18 12.52 -4.09
N ILE A 46 8.45 13.10 -5.04
CA ILE A 46 7.41 12.39 -5.78
C ILE A 46 8.10 11.42 -6.73
N LEU A 47 7.66 10.16 -6.69
CA LEU A 47 8.05 9.15 -7.66
C LEU A 47 7.11 9.28 -8.87
N HIS A 48 5.80 9.05 -8.68
CA HIS A 48 4.81 9.14 -9.75
C HIS A 48 3.52 9.85 -9.31
N ARG A 49 2.78 10.36 -10.31
CA ARG A 49 1.39 10.83 -10.19
C ARG A 49 0.55 10.08 -11.21
N PHE A 50 -0.47 9.36 -10.78
CA PHE A 50 -1.25 8.48 -11.65
C PHE A 50 -2.68 8.30 -11.11
N PRO A 51 -3.67 8.06 -11.99
CA PRO A 51 -4.97 7.57 -11.54
C PRO A 51 -4.82 6.13 -11.04
N SER A 52 -5.55 5.74 -9.99
CA SER A 52 -5.63 4.35 -9.54
C SER A 52 -7.05 3.96 -9.15
N ALA A 53 -7.28 2.65 -9.04
CA ALA A 53 -8.52 2.07 -8.52
C ALA A 53 -8.60 2.10 -6.97
N LEU A 54 -7.63 2.72 -6.29
CA LEU A 54 -7.73 2.98 -4.86
C LEU A 54 -8.84 4.02 -4.60
N PRO A 55 -9.46 4.01 -3.41
CA PRO A 55 -10.47 4.99 -3.05
C PRO A 55 -9.98 6.43 -3.25
N ASN A 56 -10.75 7.25 -3.97
CA ASN A 56 -10.39 8.62 -4.38
C ASN A 56 -9.06 8.74 -5.14
N GLY A 57 -8.57 7.65 -5.72
CA GLY A 57 -7.34 7.59 -6.51
C GLY A 57 -7.50 8.03 -7.96
N SER A 58 -8.74 8.19 -8.43
CA SER A 58 -9.07 8.66 -9.78
C SER A 58 -10.31 9.56 -9.77
N LYS A 59 -10.47 10.40 -10.80
CA LYS A 59 -11.70 11.21 -10.99
C LYS A 59 -12.94 10.37 -11.34
N ARG A 60 -12.75 9.12 -11.75
CA ARG A 60 -13.84 8.20 -12.12
C ARG A 60 -14.48 7.55 -10.88
N ASP A 61 -13.68 7.35 -9.83
CA ASP A 61 -14.08 6.71 -8.56
C ASP A 61 -14.20 7.70 -7.40
N ILE A 62 -14.90 8.83 -7.62
CA ILE A 62 -15.31 9.72 -6.54
C ILE A 62 -16.54 9.10 -5.87
N SER A 63 -16.34 7.99 -5.17
CA SER A 63 -17.34 7.34 -4.34
C SER A 63 -16.95 7.48 -2.87
N GLY A 64 -17.62 8.41 -2.18
CA GLY A 64 -17.40 8.69 -0.76
C GLY A 64 -17.12 10.18 -0.47
N PRO A 65 -16.87 10.53 0.81
CA PRO A 65 -16.56 11.91 1.20
C PRO A 65 -15.33 12.42 0.46
N ALA A 66 -15.40 13.64 -0.08
CA ALA A 66 -14.29 14.26 -0.80
C ALA A 66 -12.99 14.36 0.04
N SER A 67 -13.12 14.35 1.37
CA SER A 67 -11.99 14.39 2.31
C SER A 67 -11.35 13.04 2.61
N SER A 68 -11.91 11.92 2.11
CA SER A 68 -11.36 10.59 2.43
C SER A 68 -10.12 10.28 1.59
N TYR A 69 -9.13 9.66 2.22
CA TYR A 69 -7.83 9.35 1.61
C TYR A 69 -7.37 7.95 2.05
N SER A 70 -6.48 7.34 1.28
CA SER A 70 -5.81 6.09 1.67
C SER A 70 -4.30 6.26 1.59
N ILE A 71 -3.59 5.57 2.49
CA ILE A 71 -2.13 5.58 2.57
C ILE A 71 -1.64 4.14 2.68
N LEU A 72 -0.86 3.73 1.70
CA LEU A 72 -0.23 2.42 1.61
C LEU A 72 1.30 2.56 1.69
N ASP A 73 1.95 1.61 2.32
CA ASP A 73 3.40 1.41 2.22
C ASP A 73 3.63 0.35 1.14
N CYS A 74 4.38 0.71 0.11
CA CYS A 74 4.55 -0.12 -1.07
C CYS A 74 6.01 -0.24 -1.48
N ILE A 75 6.29 -1.24 -2.30
CA ILE A 75 7.52 -1.36 -3.08
C ILE A 75 7.14 -1.26 -4.54
N PHE A 76 7.64 -0.24 -5.22
CA PHE A 76 7.52 -0.13 -6.66
C PHE A 76 8.59 -1.00 -7.32
N HIS A 77 8.15 -2.06 -7.98
CA HIS A 77 8.99 -2.93 -8.81
C HIS A 77 8.93 -2.42 -10.25
N GLU A 78 10.02 -1.81 -10.69
CA GLU A 78 10.10 -1.10 -11.97
C GLU A 78 9.91 -2.00 -13.19
N PRO A 79 10.48 -3.23 -13.26
CA PRO A 79 10.27 -4.13 -14.41
C PRO A 79 8.81 -4.54 -14.62
N ASP A 80 8.06 -4.74 -13.53
CA ASP A 80 6.64 -5.14 -13.60
C ASP A 80 5.69 -3.93 -13.57
N GLU A 81 6.24 -2.71 -13.46
CA GLU A 81 5.49 -1.47 -13.25
C GLU A 81 4.43 -1.55 -12.12
N THR A 82 4.73 -2.35 -11.10
CA THR A 82 3.76 -2.78 -10.08
C THR A 82 4.12 -2.23 -8.70
N TYR A 83 3.10 -1.72 -7.99
CA TYR A 83 3.21 -1.35 -6.59
C TYR A 83 2.79 -2.53 -5.71
N TYR A 84 3.77 -3.28 -5.21
CA TYR A 84 3.53 -4.33 -4.22
C TYR A 84 3.25 -3.69 -2.86
N ILE A 85 2.04 -3.90 -2.34
CA ILE A 85 1.62 -3.40 -1.03
C ILE A 85 2.29 -4.26 0.04
N ILE A 86 3.06 -3.62 0.92
CA ILE A 86 3.64 -4.27 2.10
C ILE A 86 2.89 -3.92 3.38
N ASP A 87 2.16 -2.80 3.38
CA ASP A 87 1.39 -2.37 4.54
C ASP A 87 0.28 -1.35 4.17
N MET A 88 -0.72 -1.23 5.03
CA MET A 88 -1.80 -0.23 4.93
C MET A 88 -1.86 0.58 6.22
N ILE A 89 -1.72 1.88 6.07
CA ILE A 89 -1.64 2.84 7.18
C ILE A 89 -3.00 3.53 7.37
N CYS A 90 -3.69 3.81 6.26
CA CYS A 90 -5.01 4.43 6.27
C CYS A 90 -5.82 3.93 5.07
N TRP A 91 -7.11 3.67 5.28
CA TRP A 91 -8.04 3.30 4.21
C TRP A 91 -9.32 4.12 4.32
N ARG A 92 -9.66 4.90 3.28
CA ARG A 92 -10.85 5.78 3.27
C ARG A 92 -10.98 6.67 4.52
N GLY A 93 -9.87 7.17 5.05
CA GLY A 93 -9.82 8.00 6.25
C GLY A 93 -9.81 7.23 7.58
N TYR A 94 -9.99 5.91 7.57
CA TYR A 94 -9.81 5.08 8.76
C TYR A 94 -8.32 4.86 9.00
N SER A 95 -7.81 5.45 10.08
CA SER A 95 -6.43 5.23 10.53
C SER A 95 -6.27 3.80 11.05
N LEU A 96 -5.21 3.14 10.62
CA LEU A 96 -4.81 1.81 11.09
C LEU A 96 -3.53 1.86 11.95
N TYR A 97 -3.02 3.06 12.25
CA TYR A 97 -1.76 3.24 12.99
C TYR A 97 -1.71 2.48 14.33
N ASP A 98 -2.85 2.43 15.03
CA ASP A 98 -2.96 1.80 16.35
C ASP A 98 -3.37 0.32 16.27
N CYS A 99 -3.48 -0.25 15.06
CA CYS A 99 -3.83 -1.64 14.86
C CYS A 99 -2.59 -2.55 14.82
N THR A 100 -2.77 -3.80 15.25
CA THR A 100 -1.74 -4.83 15.15
C THR A 100 -1.34 -5.08 13.69
N ALA A 101 -0.12 -5.57 13.47
CA ALA A 101 0.35 -5.93 12.13
C ALA A 101 -0.56 -6.99 11.48
N GLU A 102 -0.94 -8.02 12.24
CA GLU A 102 -1.86 -9.08 11.79
C GLU A 102 -3.19 -8.51 11.25
N PHE A 103 -3.82 -7.60 12.01
CA PHE A 103 -5.06 -6.98 11.56
C PHE A 103 -4.86 -6.19 10.26
N ARG A 104 -3.77 -5.42 10.16
CA ARG A 104 -3.47 -4.64 8.96
C ARG A 104 -3.25 -5.53 7.74
N PHE A 105 -2.56 -6.67 7.90
CA PHE A 105 -2.37 -7.64 6.82
C PHE A 105 -3.68 -8.27 6.36
N PHE A 106 -4.53 -8.67 7.30
CA PHE A 106 -5.88 -9.13 6.99
C PHE A 106 -6.66 -8.04 6.23
N TRP A 107 -6.64 -6.82 6.75
CA TRP A 107 -7.40 -5.70 6.20
C TRP A 107 -6.95 -5.30 4.80
N VAL A 108 -5.64 -5.30 4.52
CA VAL A 108 -5.09 -5.09 3.18
C VAL A 108 -5.73 -6.05 2.19
N ASN A 109 -5.66 -7.35 2.46
CA ASN A 109 -6.16 -8.37 1.55
C ASN A 109 -7.67 -8.24 1.32
N SER A 110 -8.45 -8.04 2.40
CA SER A 110 -9.89 -7.84 2.28
C SER A 110 -10.25 -6.60 1.48
N LYS A 111 -9.60 -5.46 1.72
CA LYS A 111 -9.95 -4.19 1.09
C LYS A 111 -9.44 -4.01 -0.32
N ILE A 112 -8.30 -4.59 -0.66
CA ILE A 112 -7.82 -4.59 -2.05
C ILE A 112 -8.70 -5.48 -2.92
N ALA A 113 -9.17 -6.64 -2.41
CA ALA A 113 -10.08 -7.53 -3.13
C ALA A 113 -11.46 -6.90 -3.41
N GLU A 114 -11.87 -5.88 -2.65
CA GLU A 114 -13.09 -5.09 -2.92
C GLU A 114 -12.90 -4.06 -4.06
N THR A 115 -11.70 -3.94 -4.62
CA THR A 115 -11.34 -2.97 -5.67
C THR A 115 -10.72 -3.67 -6.88
N SER A 116 -10.69 -3.00 -8.03
CA SER A 116 -9.92 -3.47 -9.20
C SER A 116 -8.42 -3.14 -9.11
N ALA A 117 -7.93 -2.64 -7.96
CA ALA A 117 -6.51 -2.32 -7.79
C ALA A 117 -5.62 -3.57 -7.71
N GLY A 118 -6.20 -4.73 -7.40
CA GLY A 118 -5.51 -6.02 -7.41
C GLY A 118 -5.59 -6.77 -8.74
N ASP A 119 -6.33 -6.24 -9.72
CA ASP A 119 -6.48 -6.88 -11.01
C ASP A 119 -5.19 -6.76 -11.82
N PRO A 120 -4.87 -7.76 -12.67
CA PRO A 120 -3.74 -7.64 -13.58
C PRO A 120 -3.90 -6.42 -14.50
N PRO A 121 -2.79 -5.79 -14.91
CA PRO A 121 -2.85 -4.63 -15.80
C PRO A 121 -3.64 -4.97 -17.08
N SER A 122 -4.48 -4.03 -17.51
CA SER A 122 -5.27 -4.15 -18.73
C SER A 122 -4.35 -4.46 -19.92
N THR A 123 -4.68 -5.49 -20.69
CA THR A 123 -4.00 -5.80 -21.96
C THR A 123 -4.33 -4.79 -23.07
N TYR A 124 -5.32 -3.93 -22.84
CA TYR A 124 -5.69 -2.85 -23.75
C TYR A 124 -5.06 -1.55 -23.28
N HIS A 125 -3.93 -1.20 -23.90
CA HIS A 125 -3.32 0.13 -23.89
C HIS A 125 -3.26 0.66 -25.31
#